data_AF-A0A5N7AZ52-F1
#
_entry.id   AF-A0A5N7AZ52-F1
#
_cell.length_a   1.000
_cell.length_b   1.000
_cell.length_c   1.000
_cell.angle_alpha   90.00
_cell.angle_beta   90.00
_cell.angle_gamma   90.00
#
_symmetry.space_group_name_H-M   'P 1'
#
loop_
_entity.id
_entity.type
_entity.pdbx_description
1 polymer ?
#
loop_
_entity_poly.entity_id
_entity_poly.type
_entity_poly.pdbx_seq_one_letter_code
_entity_poly.pdbx_strand_id
1 'polypeptide(L)'
;MPPSRGPDFSEALQTHEVLHELVGLYFRHIHNIAHTMFHEPSFMQRMKEGTASMKHVYGMCALAARFSKNPVFRDISPCSRGQVYAFQAMRLCRQCMDTPSLETIQALLLIGYFFSGEVDHQRKHIYVGLARLHTEALSLWGSLTQSVTNAIYREEYRRTCLSVRIATHWSASDMFMEPEDTCHSPEMIPKVDDVLFHTLTSAELLREPQLAPTFRCDMWAQMAGTLDIFTKINGLLRQLSRGVITLSDYFQEAPLLEDRLNRWYENLPEHLTYSYDHIIFFLERNLGRTFLSMHIGYYHFRQMLFFPFLKAGAGRDATATEPNAAKCNESAATVSEILNYATSLENCELDYFIYGHIAVVSSCVHLHSLLFSDDLSELFMARQRLILNFKFLMRVKSYWPIVDSSVSRLRIFQNSCRNSISDPFVLDNWMARFLTEHSSSLAERQALGSVSSNFGVERLSTPSAEYSEELSGDPQSSEILNSLGPVALEGSQSKETENAWDGLSYLMNDQSITNEALADNAIDWLLKD
;
A
#
# COMPACT_ATOMS: atom_id res chain seq x y z
N MET A 1 -5.62 37.58 -0.27
CA MET A 1 -4.50 36.60 -0.36
C MET A 1 -4.11 36.44 -1.80
N PRO A 2 -2.82 36.54 -2.17
CA PRO A 2 -2.37 36.06 -3.46
C PRO A 2 -2.47 34.53 -3.48
N PRO A 3 -2.63 33.88 -4.64
CA PRO A 3 -2.63 32.43 -4.72
C PRO A 3 -1.28 31.91 -4.22
N SER A 4 -1.29 30.94 -3.31
CA SER A 4 -0.10 30.20 -2.90
C SER A 4 0.66 29.76 -4.16
N ARG A 5 1.88 30.25 -4.38
CA ARG A 5 2.72 29.78 -5.49
C ARG A 5 2.84 28.26 -5.34
N GLY A 6 2.37 27.52 -6.35
CA GLY A 6 2.56 26.07 -6.41
C GLY A 6 4.04 25.70 -6.41
N PRO A 7 4.39 24.43 -6.19
CA PRO A 7 5.77 23.99 -6.23
C PRO A 7 6.41 24.35 -7.58
N ASP A 8 7.69 24.72 -7.57
CA ASP A 8 8.41 25.20 -8.75
C ASP A 8 8.47 24.10 -9.81
N PHE A 9 7.70 24.29 -10.89
CA PHE A 9 7.57 23.32 -11.97
C PHE A 9 8.42 23.79 -13.14
N SER A 10 9.72 23.56 -13.04
CA SER A 10 10.69 23.99 -14.03
C SER A 10 10.38 23.41 -15.41
N GLU A 11 10.80 24.10 -16.48
CA GLU A 11 10.62 23.63 -17.86
C GLU A 11 11.30 22.27 -18.10
N ALA A 12 12.40 21.98 -17.40
CA ALA A 12 13.12 20.71 -17.50
C ALA A 12 12.26 19.50 -17.11
N LEU A 13 11.41 19.65 -16.08
CA LEU A 13 10.50 18.61 -15.60
C LEU A 13 9.30 18.37 -16.51
N GLN A 14 9.07 19.27 -17.48
CA GLN A 14 7.97 19.25 -18.44
C GLN A 14 8.37 18.68 -19.80
N THR A 15 9.66 18.42 -20.00
CA THR A 15 10.16 17.92 -21.28
C THR A 15 9.49 16.60 -21.64
N HIS A 16 9.19 16.43 -22.94
CA HIS A 16 8.55 15.22 -23.45
C HIS A 16 9.35 13.95 -23.11
N GLU A 17 10.68 14.05 -23.10
CA GLU A 17 11.59 12.97 -22.73
C GLU A 17 11.39 12.52 -21.27
N VAL A 18 11.40 13.46 -20.33
CA VAL A 18 11.17 13.16 -18.91
C VAL A 18 9.77 12.57 -18.71
N LEU A 19 8.73 13.19 -19.25
CA LEU A 19 7.36 12.68 -19.10
C LEU A 19 7.21 11.27 -19.69
N HIS A 20 7.82 11.00 -20.85
CA HIS A 20 7.79 9.68 -21.47
C HIS A 20 8.53 8.62 -20.64
N GLU A 21 9.68 8.96 -20.05
CA GLU A 21 10.40 8.09 -19.09
C GLU A 21 9.51 7.75 -17.88
N LEU A 22 8.94 8.76 -17.22
CA LEU A 22 8.17 8.59 -16.00
C LEU A 22 6.88 7.79 -16.24
N VAL A 23 6.22 7.96 -17.39
CA VAL A 23 5.07 7.13 -17.77
C VAL A 23 5.50 5.66 -17.97
N GLY A 24 6.66 5.41 -18.56
CA GLY A 24 7.22 4.06 -18.65
C GLY A 24 7.48 3.45 -17.26
N LEU A 25 8.03 4.23 -16.34
CA LEU A 25 8.23 3.81 -14.95
C LEU A 25 6.91 3.53 -14.23
N TYR A 26 5.85 4.27 -14.52
CA TYR A 26 4.52 4.00 -13.99
C TYR A 26 4.00 2.61 -14.41
N PHE A 27 4.12 2.25 -15.69
CA PHE A 27 3.72 0.91 -16.14
C PHE A 27 4.60 -0.19 -15.56
N ARG A 28 5.88 0.10 -15.34
CA ARG A 28 6.83 -0.84 -14.72
C ARG A 28 6.58 -1.07 -13.23
N HIS A 29 6.27 -0.02 -12.46
CA HIS A 29 6.32 -0.09 -10.98
C HIS A 29 4.98 0.13 -10.28
N ILE A 30 3.92 0.57 -10.96
CA ILE A 30 2.65 0.94 -10.32
C ILE A 30 1.46 0.20 -10.95
N HIS A 31 1.36 0.22 -12.28
CA HIS A 31 0.30 -0.49 -12.99
C HIS A 31 0.43 -2.00 -12.76
N ASN A 32 -0.72 -2.66 -12.62
CA ASN A 32 -0.84 -4.08 -12.23
C ASN A 32 -0.25 -4.43 -10.84
N ILE A 33 0.05 -3.44 -10.01
CA ILE A 33 0.36 -3.62 -8.58
C ILE A 33 -0.70 -2.94 -7.73
N ALA A 34 -0.88 -1.63 -7.95
CA ALA A 34 -1.87 -0.83 -7.22
C ALA A 34 -3.26 -0.89 -7.85
N HIS A 35 -3.30 -1.02 -9.19
CA HIS A 35 -4.52 -1.04 -9.99
C HIS A 35 -4.22 -1.48 -11.43
N THR A 36 -5.26 -1.88 -12.17
CA THR A 36 -5.20 -2.11 -13.62
C THR A 36 -6.25 -1.21 -14.26
N MET A 37 -5.83 -0.17 -15.00
CA MET A 37 -6.78 0.81 -15.58
C MET A 37 -6.54 1.11 -17.05
N PHE A 38 -5.28 1.14 -17.46
CA PHE A 38 -4.87 1.56 -18.80
C PHE A 38 -4.34 0.38 -19.61
N HIS A 39 -4.61 0.41 -20.91
CA HIS A 39 -3.94 -0.45 -21.88
C HIS A 39 -2.60 0.18 -22.27
N GLU A 40 -1.50 -0.39 -21.79
CA GLU A 40 -0.15 0.18 -21.93
C GLU A 40 0.23 0.48 -23.40
N PRO A 41 0.12 -0.46 -24.37
CA PRO A 41 0.47 -0.17 -25.75
C PRO A 41 -0.29 1.02 -26.34
N SER A 42 -1.60 1.10 -26.06
CA SER A 42 -2.45 2.20 -26.54
C SER A 42 -2.07 3.52 -25.89
N PHE A 43 -1.79 3.52 -24.59
CA PHE A 43 -1.42 4.74 -23.88
C PHE A 43 -0.07 5.27 -24.34
N MET A 44 0.93 4.38 -24.49
CA MET A 44 2.26 4.75 -24.96
C MET A 44 2.25 5.23 -26.41
N GLN A 45 1.36 4.71 -27.26
CA GLN A 45 1.14 5.26 -28.59
C GLN A 45 0.59 6.69 -28.53
N ARG A 46 -0.45 6.94 -27.72
CA ARG A 46 -1.00 8.30 -27.52
C ARG A 46 0.04 9.27 -26.95
N MET A 47 0.94 8.79 -26.10
CA MET A 47 2.06 9.58 -25.60
C MET A 47 2.96 10.04 -26.75
N LYS A 48 3.42 9.12 -27.60
CA LYS A 48 4.28 9.43 -28.76
C LYS A 48 3.61 10.39 -29.75
N GLU A 49 2.30 10.26 -29.93
CA GLU A 49 1.51 11.11 -30.83
C GLU A 49 1.14 12.47 -30.21
N GLY A 50 1.42 12.69 -28.91
CA GLY A 50 1.06 13.93 -28.21
C GLY A 50 -0.44 14.07 -27.93
N THR A 51 -1.19 12.97 -27.96
CA THR A 51 -2.66 12.95 -27.78
C THR A 51 -3.12 12.39 -26.42
N ALA A 52 -2.18 11.97 -25.57
CA ALA A 52 -2.49 11.48 -24.23
C ALA A 52 -3.04 12.61 -23.33
N SER A 53 -4.00 12.29 -22.45
CA SER A 53 -4.52 13.27 -21.48
C SER A 53 -3.44 13.66 -20.46
N MET A 54 -3.14 14.96 -20.38
CA MET A 54 -2.15 15.46 -19.42
C MET A 54 -2.54 15.25 -17.96
N LYS A 55 -3.84 15.05 -17.65
CA LYS A 55 -4.28 14.66 -16.30
C LYS A 55 -3.73 13.29 -15.93
N HIS A 56 -3.79 12.34 -16.87
CA HIS A 56 -3.21 11.01 -16.69
C HIS A 56 -1.69 11.05 -16.67
N VAL A 57 -1.07 11.77 -17.61
CA VAL A 57 0.40 11.89 -17.66
C VAL A 57 0.95 12.40 -16.34
N TYR A 58 0.41 13.52 -15.83
CA TYR A 58 0.87 14.05 -14.55
C TYR A 58 0.50 13.15 -13.36
N GLY A 59 -0.68 12.50 -13.37
CA GLY A 59 -1.02 11.52 -12.33
C GLY A 59 -0.09 10.31 -12.30
N MET A 60 0.30 9.78 -13.46
CA MET A 60 1.27 8.70 -13.59
C MET A 60 2.66 9.14 -13.14
N CYS A 61 3.11 10.33 -13.57
CA CYS A 61 4.40 10.90 -13.16
C CYS A 61 4.45 11.14 -11.64
N ALA A 62 3.34 11.58 -11.03
CA ALA A 62 3.26 11.79 -9.58
C ALA A 62 3.54 10.52 -8.77
N LEU A 63 3.08 9.37 -9.27
CA LEU A 63 3.33 8.08 -8.64
C LEU A 63 4.74 7.57 -8.95
N ALA A 64 5.18 7.69 -10.20
CA ALA A 64 6.38 7.01 -10.69
C ALA A 64 7.70 7.77 -10.54
N ALA A 65 7.67 9.10 -10.36
CA ALA A 65 8.90 9.89 -10.32
C ALA A 65 9.88 9.49 -9.21
N ARG A 66 9.37 8.87 -8.15
CA ARG A 66 10.18 8.28 -7.08
C ARG A 66 11.14 7.19 -7.55
N PHE A 67 10.88 6.54 -8.68
CA PHE A 67 11.73 5.48 -9.23
C PHE A 67 12.74 5.97 -10.28
N SER A 68 12.67 7.24 -10.71
CA SER A 68 13.53 7.76 -11.78
C SER A 68 14.98 7.90 -11.31
N LYS A 69 15.93 7.71 -12.22
CA LYS A 69 17.35 8.03 -12.00
C LYS A 69 17.81 9.20 -12.88
N ASN A 70 16.87 9.90 -13.50
CA ASN A 70 17.15 11.01 -14.39
C ASN A 70 17.90 12.14 -13.65
N PRO A 71 18.97 12.72 -14.25
CA PRO A 71 19.74 13.80 -13.63
C PRO A 71 18.91 15.02 -13.19
N VAL A 72 17.74 15.26 -13.80
CA VAL A 72 16.84 16.35 -13.40
C VAL A 72 16.36 16.24 -11.94
N PHE A 73 16.39 15.04 -11.36
CA PHE A 73 16.00 14.77 -9.98
C PHE A 73 17.18 14.59 -9.03
N ARG A 74 18.42 14.92 -9.44
CA ARG A 74 19.63 14.66 -8.63
C ARG A 74 19.53 15.24 -7.22
N ASP A 75 18.98 16.45 -7.09
CA ASP A 75 18.91 17.18 -5.81
C ASP A 75 17.53 17.03 -5.13
N ILE A 76 16.70 16.10 -5.60
CA ILE A 76 15.36 15.85 -5.07
C ILE A 76 15.32 14.41 -4.55
N SER A 77 15.00 14.25 -3.27
CA SER A 77 14.82 12.93 -2.66
C SER A 77 13.75 12.13 -3.41
N PRO A 78 13.92 10.81 -3.59
CA PRO A 78 12.96 9.97 -4.32
C PRO A 78 11.50 10.19 -3.91
N CYS A 79 11.23 10.24 -2.60
CA CYS A 79 9.89 10.45 -2.07
C CYS A 79 9.23 11.78 -2.49
N SER A 80 9.99 12.86 -2.70
CA SER A 80 9.44 14.18 -3.02
C SER A 80 9.26 14.44 -4.52
N ARG A 81 9.86 13.63 -5.41
CA ARG A 81 9.86 13.86 -6.87
C ARG A 81 8.47 13.93 -7.50
N GLY A 82 7.50 13.25 -6.91
CA GLY A 82 6.12 13.18 -7.42
C GLY A 82 5.27 14.44 -7.15
N GLN A 83 5.63 15.26 -6.16
CA GLN A 83 4.77 16.31 -5.62
C GLN A 83 4.39 17.37 -6.66
N VAL A 84 5.33 17.75 -7.52
CA VAL A 84 5.12 18.74 -8.58
C VAL A 84 4.10 18.25 -9.60
N TYR A 85 4.17 16.98 -9.99
CA TYR A 85 3.25 16.38 -10.94
C TYR A 85 1.87 16.15 -10.33
N ALA A 86 1.79 15.76 -9.05
CA ALA A 86 0.53 15.64 -8.32
C ALA A 86 -0.22 16.97 -8.31
N PHE A 87 0.50 18.08 -8.05
CA PHE A 87 -0.08 19.42 -8.09
C PHE A 87 -0.68 19.76 -9.46
N GLN A 88 0.02 19.43 -10.56
CA GLN A 88 -0.49 19.67 -11.90
C GLN A 88 -1.69 18.78 -12.25
N ALA A 89 -1.66 17.50 -11.87
CA ALA A 89 -2.78 16.58 -12.07
C ALA A 89 -4.04 17.09 -11.34
N MET A 90 -3.90 17.53 -10.09
CA MET A 90 -5.00 18.12 -9.31
C MET A 90 -5.53 19.40 -9.96
N ARG A 91 -4.64 20.28 -10.44
CA ARG A 91 -5.04 21.54 -11.12
C ARG A 91 -5.90 21.26 -12.35
N LEU A 92 -5.53 20.29 -13.17
CA LEU A 92 -6.29 19.90 -14.35
C LEU A 92 -7.60 19.18 -14.00
N CYS A 93 -7.60 18.30 -12.99
CA CYS A 93 -8.81 17.60 -12.55
C CYS A 93 -9.87 18.54 -11.97
N ARG A 94 -9.46 19.64 -11.31
CA ARG A 94 -10.39 20.65 -10.78
C ARG A 94 -11.32 21.24 -11.84
N GLN A 95 -10.91 21.22 -13.11
CA GLN A 95 -11.68 21.78 -14.22
C GLN A 95 -12.78 20.84 -14.73
N CYS A 96 -12.82 19.58 -14.29
CA CYS A 96 -13.79 18.57 -14.72
C CYS A 96 -14.42 17.82 -13.54
N MET A 97 -14.52 18.48 -12.38
CA MET A 97 -15.02 17.90 -11.12
C MET A 97 -16.48 17.46 -11.16
N ASP A 98 -17.28 18.06 -12.03
CA ASP A 98 -18.71 17.80 -12.22
C ASP A 98 -19.00 17.12 -13.57
N THR A 99 -17.95 16.66 -14.25
CA THR A 99 -18.04 16.03 -15.57
C THR A 99 -17.61 14.56 -15.50
N PRO A 100 -18.56 13.62 -15.25
CA PRO A 100 -18.30 12.19 -15.27
C PRO A 100 -17.74 11.72 -16.61
N SER A 101 -16.56 11.09 -16.58
CA SER A 101 -15.93 10.45 -17.72
C SER A 101 -14.92 9.42 -17.24
N LEU A 102 -14.61 8.41 -18.07
CA LEU A 102 -13.54 7.45 -17.77
C LEU A 102 -12.21 8.16 -17.49
N GLU A 103 -11.90 9.20 -18.27
CA GLU A 103 -10.68 9.98 -18.11
C GLU A 103 -10.61 10.64 -16.72
N THR A 104 -11.70 11.27 -16.28
CA THR A 104 -11.78 11.92 -14.97
C THR A 104 -11.65 10.89 -13.83
N ILE A 105 -12.33 9.74 -13.93
CA ILE A 105 -12.27 8.67 -12.91
C ILE A 105 -10.84 8.18 -12.74
N GLN A 106 -10.18 7.83 -13.85
CA GLN A 106 -8.80 7.36 -13.86
C GLN A 106 -7.84 8.40 -13.26
N ALA A 107 -8.01 9.68 -13.59
CA ALA A 107 -7.16 10.74 -13.04
C ALA A 107 -7.38 10.97 -11.54
N LEU A 108 -8.64 10.95 -11.07
CA LEU A 108 -8.98 11.04 -9.65
C LEU A 108 -8.38 9.86 -8.86
N LEU A 109 -8.44 8.64 -9.41
CA LEU A 109 -7.81 7.47 -8.80
C LEU A 109 -6.28 7.60 -8.69
N LEU A 110 -5.59 8.02 -9.76
CA LEU A 110 -4.14 8.26 -9.72
C LEU A 110 -3.76 9.25 -8.62
N ILE A 111 -4.54 10.33 -8.45
CA ILE A 111 -4.33 11.31 -7.38
C ILE A 111 -4.60 10.70 -6.00
N GLY A 112 -5.66 9.90 -5.85
CA GLY A 112 -5.96 9.19 -4.59
C GLY A 112 -4.85 8.22 -4.19
N TYR A 113 -4.29 7.47 -5.14
CA TYR A 113 -3.14 6.60 -4.90
C TYR A 113 -1.89 7.38 -4.51
N PHE A 114 -1.67 8.56 -5.09
CA PHE A 114 -0.55 9.43 -4.68
C PHE A 114 -0.67 9.80 -3.20
N PHE A 115 -1.83 10.28 -2.76
CA PHE A 115 -2.06 10.62 -1.35
C PHE A 115 -1.98 9.42 -0.39
N SER A 116 -2.20 8.20 -0.89
CA SER A 116 -1.98 6.99 -0.09
C SER A 116 -0.51 6.82 0.32
N GLY A 117 0.42 7.29 -0.52
CA GLY A 117 1.85 7.29 -0.24
C GLY A 117 2.36 8.44 0.63
N GLU A 118 1.64 9.56 0.67
CA GLU A 118 2.05 10.82 1.32
C GLU A 118 1.47 11.02 2.74
N VAL A 119 0.97 9.96 3.39
CA VAL A 119 0.37 10.03 4.74
C VAL A 119 -0.92 10.87 4.83
N ASP A 120 -1.58 11.16 3.70
CA ASP A 120 -2.82 11.93 3.63
C ASP A 120 -4.01 11.05 3.25
N HIS A 121 -4.36 10.12 4.16
CA HIS A 121 -5.49 9.19 3.99
C HIS A 121 -6.84 9.92 3.83
N GLN A 122 -6.99 11.13 4.38
CA GLN A 122 -8.22 11.92 4.22
C GLN A 122 -8.39 12.40 2.77
N ARG A 123 -7.34 12.98 2.17
CA ARG A 123 -7.40 13.38 0.76
C ARG A 123 -7.55 12.17 -0.15
N LYS A 124 -6.83 11.07 0.13
CA LYS A 124 -7.07 9.79 -0.56
C LYS A 124 -8.55 9.45 -0.56
N HIS A 125 -9.20 9.48 0.60
CA HIS A 125 -10.61 9.13 0.73
C HIS A 125 -11.53 10.03 -0.11
N ILE A 126 -11.28 11.34 -0.11
CA ILE A 126 -12.04 12.29 -0.93
C ILE A 126 -11.88 11.97 -2.42
N TYR A 127 -10.66 11.80 -2.92
CA TYR A 127 -10.40 11.54 -4.34
C TYR A 127 -10.95 10.19 -4.81
N VAL A 128 -10.83 9.14 -3.99
CA VAL A 128 -11.44 7.83 -4.25
C VAL A 128 -12.97 7.92 -4.23
N GLY A 129 -13.55 8.65 -3.27
CA GLY A 129 -14.99 8.89 -3.21
C GLY A 129 -15.52 9.63 -4.43
N LEU A 130 -14.79 10.64 -4.91
CA LEU A 130 -15.13 11.32 -6.16
C LEU A 130 -15.05 10.38 -7.36
N ALA A 131 -14.00 9.56 -7.47
CA ALA A 131 -13.90 8.56 -8.53
C ALA A 131 -15.10 7.60 -8.52
N ARG A 132 -15.51 7.14 -7.33
CA ARG A 132 -16.72 6.32 -7.14
C ARG A 132 -17.99 7.02 -7.60
N LEU A 133 -18.23 8.27 -7.18
CA LEU A 133 -19.40 9.04 -7.60
C LEU A 133 -19.44 9.26 -9.11
N HIS A 134 -18.29 9.48 -9.75
CA HIS A 134 -18.21 9.58 -11.21
C HIS A 134 -18.52 8.25 -11.89
N THR A 135 -18.04 7.12 -11.34
CA THR A 135 -18.38 5.78 -11.84
C THR A 135 -19.88 5.51 -11.73
N GLU A 136 -20.49 5.80 -10.58
CA GLU A 136 -21.93 5.65 -10.37
C GLU A 136 -22.73 6.52 -11.34
N ALA A 137 -22.34 7.77 -11.52
CA ALA A 137 -22.98 8.67 -12.49
C ALA A 137 -22.92 8.10 -13.91
N LEU A 138 -21.78 7.53 -14.34
CA LEU A 138 -21.69 6.90 -15.66
C LEU A 138 -22.53 5.62 -15.76
N SER A 139 -22.62 4.83 -14.69
CA SER A 139 -23.46 3.63 -14.66
C SER A 139 -24.96 3.92 -14.64
N LEU A 140 -25.39 4.98 -13.95
CA LEU A 140 -26.80 5.37 -13.80
C LEU A 140 -27.29 6.20 -14.99
N TRP A 141 -26.45 7.11 -15.51
CA TRP A 141 -26.83 8.07 -16.54
C TRP A 141 -26.38 7.65 -17.94
N GLY A 142 -25.52 6.63 -18.05
CA GLY A 142 -24.91 6.21 -19.31
C GLY A 142 -25.25 4.78 -19.74
N SER A 143 -25.83 4.65 -20.94
CA SER A 143 -25.80 3.43 -21.77
C SER A 143 -24.43 3.24 -22.45
N LEU A 144 -23.33 3.42 -21.70
CA LEU A 144 -21.97 3.59 -22.27
C LEU A 144 -21.38 2.30 -22.86
N THR A 145 -21.78 1.14 -22.39
CA THR A 145 -21.28 -0.15 -22.90
C THR A 145 -21.89 -0.54 -24.25
N GLN A 146 -23.02 0.05 -24.64
CA GLN A 146 -23.73 -0.28 -25.88
C GLN A 146 -23.42 0.68 -27.04
N SER A 147 -23.03 1.94 -26.78
CA SER A 147 -22.78 2.92 -27.85
C SER A 147 -21.31 3.13 -28.24
N VAL A 148 -20.35 2.66 -27.43
CA VAL A 148 -18.91 2.83 -27.71
C VAL A 148 -18.34 1.61 -28.43
N THR A 149 -17.92 1.80 -29.68
CA THR A 149 -17.38 0.74 -30.55
C THR A 149 -15.95 0.30 -30.20
N ASN A 150 -15.22 1.07 -29.38
CA ASN A 150 -13.82 0.78 -29.07
C ASN A 150 -13.70 -0.30 -27.97
N ALA A 151 -13.20 -1.49 -28.34
CA ALA A 151 -12.99 -2.61 -27.42
C ALA A 151 -12.03 -2.27 -26.27
N ILE A 152 -10.95 -1.51 -26.53
CA ILE A 152 -9.98 -1.10 -25.52
C ILE A 152 -10.65 -0.18 -24.49
N TYR A 153 -11.44 0.79 -24.96
CA TYR A 153 -12.14 1.71 -24.05
C TYR A 153 -13.09 0.95 -23.12
N ARG A 154 -13.85 -0.02 -23.65
CA ARG A 154 -14.76 -0.85 -22.84
C ARG A 154 -13.99 -1.65 -21.79
N GLU A 155 -12.81 -2.15 -22.13
CA GLU A 155 -12.00 -2.93 -21.21
C GLU A 155 -11.30 -2.06 -20.15
N GLU A 156 -10.74 -0.91 -20.54
CA GLU A 156 -10.23 0.11 -19.62
C GLU A 156 -11.33 0.57 -18.65
N TYR A 157 -12.57 0.74 -19.12
CA TYR A 157 -13.71 1.08 -18.27
C TYR A 157 -13.98 0.01 -17.20
N ARG A 158 -14.12 -1.27 -17.59
CA ARG A 158 -14.35 -2.37 -16.64
C ARG A 158 -13.27 -2.47 -15.58
N ARG A 159 -12.01 -2.43 -16.03
CA ARG A 159 -10.82 -2.48 -15.18
C ARG A 159 -10.72 -1.27 -14.26
N THR A 160 -11.11 -0.09 -14.73
CA THR A 160 -11.22 1.12 -13.91
C THR A 160 -12.32 0.99 -12.86
N CYS A 161 -13.52 0.51 -13.20
CA CYS A 161 -14.59 0.27 -12.21
C CYS A 161 -14.14 -0.71 -11.12
N LEU A 162 -13.45 -1.78 -11.51
CA LEU A 162 -12.87 -2.74 -10.56
C LEU A 162 -11.84 -2.09 -9.65
N SER A 163 -10.97 -1.23 -10.21
CA SER A 163 -9.97 -0.48 -9.47
C SER A 163 -10.60 0.55 -8.50
N VAL A 164 -11.70 1.20 -8.91
CA VAL A 164 -12.49 2.09 -8.03
C VAL A 164 -13.06 1.31 -6.85
N ARG A 165 -13.63 0.13 -7.12
CA ARG A 165 -14.18 -0.74 -6.08
C ARG A 165 -13.09 -1.14 -5.08
N ILE A 166 -11.98 -1.70 -5.56
CA ILE A 166 -10.81 -2.03 -4.72
C ILE A 166 -10.41 -0.79 -3.88
N ALA A 167 -10.11 0.34 -4.52
CA ALA A 167 -9.70 1.56 -3.82
C ALA A 167 -10.70 2.01 -2.75
N THR A 168 -12.01 1.86 -2.99
CA THR A 168 -13.07 2.22 -2.03
C THR A 168 -13.00 1.37 -0.77
N HIS A 169 -12.83 0.05 -0.88
CA HIS A 169 -12.71 -0.84 0.29
C HIS A 169 -11.47 -0.55 1.14
N TRP A 170 -10.32 -0.37 0.49
CA TRP A 170 -9.08 -0.04 1.20
C TRP A 170 -9.16 1.36 1.83
N SER A 171 -9.70 2.34 1.11
CA SER A 171 -9.86 3.71 1.60
C SER A 171 -10.84 3.81 2.78
N ALA A 172 -11.96 3.06 2.76
CA ALA A 172 -12.89 3.02 3.88
C ALA A 172 -12.25 2.41 5.14
N SER A 173 -11.40 1.38 4.96
CA SER A 173 -10.66 0.76 6.06
C SER A 173 -9.72 1.76 6.74
N ASP A 174 -9.00 2.59 5.97
CA ASP A 174 -8.15 3.67 6.50
C ASP A 174 -8.91 4.73 7.29
N MET A 175 -10.17 4.98 6.92
CA MET A 175 -11.05 5.92 7.61
C MET A 175 -11.79 5.28 8.79
N PHE A 176 -11.52 4.01 9.10
CA PHE A 176 -12.22 3.24 10.12
C PHE A 176 -13.74 3.13 9.87
N MET A 177 -14.15 3.09 8.60
CA MET A 177 -15.52 3.04 8.11
C MET A 177 -15.83 1.74 7.35
N GLU A 178 -17.11 1.44 7.16
CA GLU A 178 -17.55 0.41 6.22
C GLU A 178 -17.60 0.98 4.79
N PRO A 179 -17.16 0.23 3.77
CA PRO A 179 -17.21 0.68 2.39
C PRO A 179 -18.64 0.68 1.84
N GLU A 180 -18.94 1.66 0.99
CA GLU A 180 -20.13 1.64 0.16
C GLU A 180 -19.86 0.79 -1.09
N ASP A 181 -20.48 -0.39 -1.20
CA ASP A 181 -20.32 -1.27 -2.36
C ASP A 181 -21.48 -1.07 -3.35
N THR A 182 -21.35 -0.02 -4.16
CA THR A 182 -22.36 0.41 -5.15
C THR A 182 -22.08 -0.12 -6.57
N CYS A 183 -20.93 -0.77 -6.79
CA CYS A 183 -20.38 -1.08 -8.10
C CYS A 183 -20.27 -2.61 -8.32
N HIS A 184 -21.38 -3.32 -8.12
CA HIS A 184 -21.49 -4.77 -8.32
C HIS A 184 -22.37 -5.10 -9.53
N SER A 185 -21.84 -4.95 -10.74
CA SER A 185 -22.50 -5.48 -11.93
C SER A 185 -21.64 -6.56 -12.59
N PRO A 186 -22.22 -7.72 -12.99
CA PRO A 186 -21.53 -8.70 -13.81
C PRO A 186 -20.94 -8.11 -15.11
N GLU A 187 -21.49 -6.99 -15.59
CA GLU A 187 -21.00 -6.29 -16.78
C GLU A 187 -19.62 -5.63 -16.59
N MET A 188 -19.19 -5.45 -15.34
CA MET A 188 -17.93 -4.81 -14.95
C MET A 188 -16.76 -5.81 -14.81
N ILE A 189 -17.03 -7.11 -14.94
CA ILE A 189 -15.98 -8.14 -14.94
C ILE A 189 -15.16 -8.04 -16.23
N PRO A 190 -13.81 -7.91 -16.17
CA PRO A 190 -12.94 -7.93 -17.33
C PRO A 190 -13.29 -9.05 -18.31
N LYS A 191 -13.43 -8.69 -19.60
CA LYS A 191 -13.72 -9.67 -20.66
C LYS A 191 -12.44 -10.15 -21.33
N VAL A 192 -11.37 -9.39 -21.22
CA VAL A 192 -10.05 -9.72 -21.75
C VAL A 192 -9.18 -10.13 -20.58
N ASP A 193 -8.56 -11.30 -20.71
CA ASP A 193 -7.62 -11.82 -19.72
C ASP A 193 -6.45 -10.84 -19.46
N ASP A 194 -5.91 -10.85 -18.25
CA ASP A 194 -4.80 -9.98 -17.84
C ASP A 194 -3.55 -10.13 -18.73
N VAL A 195 -3.21 -11.36 -19.16
CA VAL A 195 -2.07 -11.59 -20.06
C VAL A 195 -2.33 -10.92 -21.41
N LEU A 196 -3.53 -11.12 -21.97
CA LEU A 196 -3.89 -10.58 -23.28
C LEU A 196 -3.98 -9.05 -23.25
N PHE A 197 -4.53 -8.49 -22.18
CA PHE A 197 -4.61 -7.05 -22.00
C PHE A 197 -3.23 -6.40 -21.82
N HIS A 198 -2.23 -7.15 -21.34
CA HIS A 198 -0.86 -6.66 -21.23
C HIS A 198 -0.05 -6.84 -22.53
N THR A 199 -0.23 -7.97 -23.23
CA THR A 199 0.66 -8.38 -24.33
C THR A 199 0.17 -7.99 -25.72
N LEU A 200 -1.15 -7.88 -25.94
CA LEU A 200 -1.69 -7.63 -27.28
C LEU A 200 -1.54 -6.17 -27.69
N THR A 201 -1.26 -5.95 -28.97
CA THR A 201 -1.27 -4.61 -29.56
C THR A 201 -2.69 -4.06 -29.65
N SER A 202 -2.80 -2.73 -29.77
CA SER A 202 -4.08 -2.04 -29.97
C SER A 202 -4.87 -2.63 -31.15
N ALA A 203 -4.18 -2.96 -32.25
CA ALA A 203 -4.80 -3.51 -33.46
C ALA A 203 -5.36 -4.93 -33.25
N GLU A 204 -4.72 -5.73 -32.39
CA GLU A 204 -5.15 -7.11 -32.10
C GLU A 204 -6.36 -7.14 -31.16
N LEU A 205 -6.37 -6.30 -30.12
CA LEU A 205 -7.53 -6.18 -29.21
C LEU A 205 -8.77 -5.63 -29.91
N LEU A 206 -8.59 -4.68 -30.83
CA LEU A 206 -9.70 -4.12 -31.61
C LEU A 206 -10.36 -5.14 -32.55
N ARG A 207 -9.66 -6.23 -32.91
CA ARG A 207 -10.23 -7.31 -33.72
C ARG A 207 -11.12 -8.27 -32.93
N GLU A 208 -11.24 -8.07 -31.62
CA GLU A 208 -11.94 -8.93 -30.66
C GLU A 208 -11.49 -10.40 -30.79
N PRO A 209 -10.55 -10.88 -29.95
CA PRO A 209 -10.03 -12.23 -30.04
C PRO A 209 -11.17 -13.27 -30.10
N GLN A 210 -11.28 -13.98 -31.22
CA GLN A 210 -12.42 -14.87 -31.53
C GLN A 210 -12.44 -16.15 -30.68
N LEU A 211 -11.33 -16.47 -30.01
CA LEU A 211 -11.22 -17.61 -29.11
C LEU A 211 -11.18 -17.08 -27.68
N ALA A 212 -12.15 -17.51 -26.85
CA ALA A 212 -11.95 -17.47 -25.41
C ALA A 212 -10.63 -18.21 -25.13
N PRO A 213 -9.67 -17.59 -24.44
CA PRO A 213 -8.40 -18.24 -24.23
C PRO A 213 -8.64 -19.55 -23.48
N THR A 214 -7.91 -20.60 -23.85
CA THR A 214 -7.95 -21.89 -23.15
C THR A 214 -7.54 -21.77 -21.68
N PHE A 215 -6.97 -20.63 -21.31
CA PHE A 215 -6.40 -20.29 -20.02
C PHE A 215 -6.76 -18.83 -19.66
N ARG A 216 -7.40 -18.62 -18.50
CA ARG A 216 -7.65 -17.28 -17.95
C ARG A 216 -6.95 -17.14 -16.59
N CYS A 217 -6.25 -16.03 -16.41
CA CYS A 217 -5.62 -15.62 -15.16
C CYS A 217 -6.59 -14.75 -14.36
N ASP A 218 -7.16 -13.71 -14.98
CA ASP A 218 -8.07 -12.74 -14.34
C ASP A 218 -7.70 -12.40 -12.87
N MET A 219 -6.40 -12.25 -12.57
CA MET A 219 -5.87 -12.10 -11.21
C MET A 219 -6.47 -10.88 -10.53
N TRP A 220 -6.74 -9.80 -11.27
CA TRP A 220 -7.43 -8.64 -10.74
C TRP A 220 -8.88 -8.91 -10.35
N ALA A 221 -9.60 -9.72 -11.13
CA ALA A 221 -10.96 -10.14 -10.77
C ALA A 221 -10.93 -11.08 -9.56
N GLN A 222 -9.93 -11.97 -9.47
CA GLN A 222 -9.72 -12.83 -8.31
C GLN A 222 -9.45 -12.01 -7.04
N MET A 223 -8.56 -11.01 -7.11
CA MET A 223 -8.31 -10.08 -6.01
C MET A 223 -9.58 -9.32 -5.61
N ALA A 224 -10.35 -8.81 -6.57
CA ALA A 224 -11.62 -8.15 -6.26
C ALA A 224 -12.66 -9.09 -5.61
N GLY A 225 -12.59 -10.39 -5.90
CA GLY A 225 -13.41 -11.44 -5.27
C GLY A 225 -13.14 -11.60 -3.77
N THR A 226 -11.97 -11.17 -3.28
CA THR A 226 -11.60 -11.27 -1.86
C THR A 226 -12.02 -10.06 -1.02
N LEU A 227 -12.47 -8.96 -1.64
CA LEU A 227 -12.75 -7.70 -0.93
C LEU A 227 -13.84 -7.79 0.13
N ASP A 228 -14.90 -8.58 -0.11
CA ASP A 228 -15.97 -8.79 0.88
C ASP A 228 -15.45 -9.61 2.07
N ILE A 229 -14.52 -10.54 1.83
CA ILE A 229 -13.88 -11.28 2.92
C ILE A 229 -13.01 -10.32 3.75
N PHE A 230 -12.16 -9.52 3.10
CA PHE A 230 -11.36 -8.48 3.74
C PHE A 230 -12.19 -7.53 4.59
N THR A 231 -13.29 -7.01 4.02
CA THR A 231 -14.19 -6.08 4.71
C THR A 231 -14.78 -6.70 5.98
N LYS A 232 -15.21 -7.97 5.90
CA LYS A 232 -15.77 -8.69 7.05
C LYS A 232 -14.72 -9.01 8.12
N ILE A 233 -13.48 -9.34 7.73
CA ILE A 233 -12.37 -9.51 8.67
C ILE A 233 -12.11 -8.19 9.42
N ASN A 234 -12.01 -7.07 8.69
CA ASN A 234 -11.81 -5.76 9.29
C ASN A 234 -12.98 -5.37 10.21
N GLY A 235 -14.22 -5.60 9.77
CA GLY A 235 -15.42 -5.39 10.58
C GLY A 235 -15.38 -6.19 11.89
N LEU A 236 -15.02 -7.47 11.82
CA LEU A 236 -14.92 -8.36 12.98
C LEU A 236 -13.84 -7.91 13.97
N LEU A 237 -12.64 -7.57 13.48
CA LEU A 237 -11.55 -7.03 14.31
C LEU A 237 -11.96 -5.71 14.99
N ARG A 238 -12.66 -4.83 14.26
CA ARG A 238 -13.17 -3.56 14.81
C ARG A 238 -14.22 -3.78 15.88
N GLN A 239 -15.17 -4.68 15.65
CA GLN A 239 -16.20 -5.02 16.63
C GLN A 239 -15.59 -5.57 17.92
N LEU A 240 -14.61 -6.49 17.80
CA LEU A 240 -13.92 -7.05 18.95
C LEU A 240 -13.19 -5.95 19.74
N SER A 241 -12.44 -5.08 19.05
CA SER A 241 -11.67 -4.00 19.68
C SER A 241 -12.52 -2.95 20.41
N ARG A 242 -13.77 -2.75 19.95
CA ARG A 242 -14.75 -1.83 20.55
C ARG A 242 -15.57 -2.49 21.65
N GLY A 243 -15.36 -3.78 21.93
CA GLY A 243 -16.15 -4.55 22.87
C GLY A 243 -17.61 -4.76 22.44
N VAL A 244 -17.91 -4.60 21.13
CA VAL A 244 -19.24 -4.88 20.57
C VAL A 244 -19.51 -6.38 20.57
N ILE A 245 -18.45 -7.18 20.36
CA ILE A 245 -18.48 -8.64 20.47
C ILE A 245 -17.42 -9.09 21.47
N THR A 246 -17.64 -10.26 22.06
CA THR A 246 -16.66 -10.91 22.95
C THR A 246 -15.65 -11.73 22.15
N LEU A 247 -14.55 -12.14 22.80
CA LEU A 247 -13.59 -13.08 22.19
C LEU A 247 -14.24 -14.43 21.86
N SER A 248 -15.24 -14.86 22.64
CA SER A 248 -16.00 -16.08 22.35
C SER A 248 -16.80 -15.94 21.06
N ASP A 249 -17.45 -14.79 20.84
CA ASP A 249 -18.17 -14.52 19.59
C ASP A 249 -17.19 -14.49 18.40
N TYR A 250 -16.02 -13.87 18.58
CA TYR A 250 -14.95 -13.88 17.58
C TYR A 250 -14.52 -15.30 17.20
N PHE A 251 -14.39 -16.20 18.17
CA PHE A 251 -14.02 -17.60 17.94
C PHE A 251 -15.09 -18.40 17.18
N GLN A 252 -16.35 -17.95 17.20
CA GLN A 252 -17.43 -18.56 16.41
C GLN A 252 -17.48 -18.03 14.97
N GLU A 253 -17.18 -16.74 14.78
CA GLU A 253 -17.21 -16.10 13.45
C GLU A 253 -15.94 -16.33 12.63
N ALA A 254 -14.76 -16.40 13.28
CA ALA A 254 -13.48 -16.54 12.58
C ALA A 254 -13.40 -17.80 11.68
N PRO A 255 -13.89 -19.00 12.11
CA PRO A 255 -13.94 -20.17 11.24
C PRO A 255 -14.80 -19.99 9.99
N LEU A 256 -15.87 -19.18 10.05
CA LEU A 256 -16.72 -18.90 8.89
C LEU A 256 -15.98 -18.04 7.85
N LEU A 257 -15.15 -17.10 8.31
CA LEU A 257 -14.30 -16.30 7.44
C LEU A 257 -13.11 -17.10 6.89
N GLU A 258 -12.53 -17.99 7.70
CA GLU A 258 -11.51 -18.95 7.26
C GLU A 258 -12.04 -19.85 6.14
N ASP A 259 -13.21 -20.45 6.32
CA ASP A 259 -13.85 -21.30 5.31
C ASP A 259 -14.08 -20.54 3.98
N ARG A 260 -14.41 -19.25 4.05
CA ARG A 260 -14.55 -18.41 2.85
C ARG A 260 -13.22 -18.12 2.17
N LEU A 261 -12.14 -17.90 2.92
CA LEU A 261 -10.79 -17.78 2.36
C LEU A 261 -10.36 -19.08 1.69
N ASN A 262 -10.52 -20.21 2.38
CA ASN A 262 -10.16 -21.53 1.86
C ASN A 262 -10.97 -21.85 0.59
N ARG A 263 -12.29 -21.61 0.59
CA ARG A 263 -13.13 -21.77 -0.61
C ARG A 263 -12.69 -20.89 -1.77
N TRP A 264 -12.26 -19.65 -1.52
CA TRP A 264 -11.71 -18.83 -2.59
C TRP A 264 -10.45 -19.46 -3.17
N TYR A 265 -9.54 -19.93 -2.32
CA TYR A 265 -8.28 -20.55 -2.73
C TYR A 265 -8.50 -21.87 -3.49
N GLU A 266 -9.38 -22.73 -3.01
CA GLU A 266 -9.74 -24.03 -3.61
C GLU A 266 -10.43 -23.88 -4.98
N ASN A 267 -11.13 -22.76 -5.21
CA ASN A 267 -11.77 -22.45 -6.48
C ASN A 267 -10.84 -21.73 -7.48
N LEU A 268 -9.58 -21.46 -7.10
CA LEU A 268 -8.62 -20.93 -8.05
C LEU A 268 -8.34 -21.98 -9.13
N PRO A 269 -8.21 -21.55 -10.41
CA PRO A 269 -7.61 -22.38 -11.45
C PRO A 269 -6.27 -22.96 -10.98
N GLU A 270 -5.95 -24.20 -11.37
CA GLU A 270 -4.75 -24.91 -10.92
C GLU A 270 -3.47 -24.09 -11.11
N HIS A 271 -3.35 -23.41 -12.25
CA HIS A 271 -2.21 -22.57 -12.58
C HIS A 271 -2.10 -21.27 -11.77
N LEU A 272 -3.15 -20.86 -11.07
CA LEU A 272 -3.15 -19.71 -10.16
C LEU A 272 -2.94 -20.12 -8.70
N THR A 273 -2.68 -21.39 -8.43
CA THR A 273 -2.33 -21.84 -7.07
C THR A 273 -0.92 -21.39 -6.72
N TYR A 274 -0.66 -21.11 -5.45
CA TYR A 274 0.65 -20.62 -5.01
C TYR A 274 1.68 -21.77 -5.03
N SER A 275 2.67 -21.68 -5.91
CA SER A 275 3.80 -22.59 -5.97
C SER A 275 5.02 -21.89 -6.59
N TYR A 276 6.22 -22.37 -6.31
CA TYR A 276 7.44 -21.84 -6.93
C TYR A 276 7.39 -21.94 -8.47
N ASP A 277 6.91 -23.07 -9.00
CA ASP A 277 6.79 -23.28 -10.45
C ASP A 277 5.84 -22.26 -11.09
N HIS A 278 4.73 -21.93 -10.43
CA HIS A 278 3.81 -20.89 -10.92
C HIS A 278 4.41 -19.47 -10.80
N ILE A 279 5.21 -19.19 -9.77
CA ILE A 279 5.95 -17.92 -9.67
C ILE A 279 6.85 -17.76 -10.90
N ILE A 280 7.65 -18.78 -11.24
CA ILE A 280 8.54 -18.74 -12.41
C ILE A 280 7.73 -18.63 -13.71
N PHE A 281 6.65 -19.41 -13.85
CA PHE A 281 5.77 -19.36 -15.01
C PHE A 281 5.22 -17.96 -15.31
N PHE A 282 4.78 -17.22 -14.28
CA PHE A 282 4.28 -15.86 -14.43
C PHE A 282 5.39 -14.81 -14.52
N LEU A 283 6.54 -15.03 -13.87
CA LEU A 283 7.72 -14.19 -14.02
C LEU A 283 8.16 -14.11 -15.49
N GLU A 284 8.27 -15.26 -16.17
CA GLU A 284 8.62 -15.34 -17.60
C GLU A 284 7.64 -14.62 -18.54
N ARG A 285 6.43 -14.31 -18.04
CA ARG A 285 5.35 -13.62 -18.76
C ARG A 285 5.17 -12.17 -18.33
N ASN A 286 6.11 -11.62 -17.54
CA ASN A 286 6.03 -10.27 -16.96
C ASN A 286 4.81 -10.05 -16.04
N LEU A 287 4.32 -11.12 -15.42
CA LEU A 287 3.17 -11.13 -14.53
C LEU A 287 3.52 -11.56 -13.11
N GLY A 288 4.80 -11.78 -12.81
CA GLY A 288 5.28 -12.16 -11.48
C GLY A 288 4.78 -11.22 -10.37
N ARG A 289 4.86 -9.89 -10.59
CA ARG A 289 4.34 -8.89 -9.63
C ARG A 289 2.85 -9.08 -9.34
N THR A 290 2.04 -9.21 -10.39
CA THR A 290 0.59 -9.38 -10.25
C THR A 290 0.26 -10.68 -9.52
N PHE A 291 0.96 -11.77 -9.85
CA PHE A 291 0.79 -13.06 -9.20
C PHE A 291 1.14 -12.99 -7.70
N LEU A 292 2.30 -12.44 -7.37
CA LEU A 292 2.72 -12.25 -5.98
C LEU A 292 1.76 -11.32 -5.21
N SER A 293 1.27 -10.25 -5.84
CA SER A 293 0.31 -9.31 -5.24
C SER A 293 -1.01 -9.97 -4.85
N MET A 294 -1.50 -10.90 -5.66
CA MET A 294 -2.73 -11.65 -5.38
C MET A 294 -2.55 -12.56 -4.15
N HIS A 295 -1.46 -13.32 -4.12
CA HIS A 295 -1.22 -14.27 -3.03
C HIS A 295 -0.83 -13.59 -1.72
N ILE A 296 -0.03 -12.53 -1.74
CA ILE A 296 0.32 -11.82 -0.51
C ILE A 296 -0.93 -11.18 0.12
N GLY A 297 -1.91 -10.73 -0.67
CA GLY A 297 -3.21 -10.28 -0.18
C GLY A 297 -3.97 -11.37 0.57
N TYR A 298 -4.06 -12.57 -0.03
CA TYR A 298 -4.69 -13.73 0.61
C TYR A 298 -4.06 -14.08 1.97
N TYR A 299 -2.73 -14.23 2.01
CA TYR A 299 -2.03 -14.55 3.25
C TYR A 299 -2.06 -13.40 4.25
N HIS A 300 -2.11 -12.14 3.79
CA HIS A 300 -2.31 -11.00 4.67
C HIS A 300 -3.68 -11.06 5.38
N PHE A 301 -4.75 -11.37 4.66
CA PHE A 301 -6.08 -11.49 5.27
C PHE A 301 -6.14 -12.64 6.29
N ARG A 302 -5.49 -13.77 6.00
CA ARG A 302 -5.36 -14.88 6.95
C ARG A 302 -4.58 -14.48 8.20
N GLN A 303 -3.39 -13.87 8.07
CA GLN A 303 -2.63 -13.47 9.27
C GLN A 303 -3.41 -12.47 10.11
N MET A 304 -4.17 -11.54 9.53
CA MET A 304 -5.03 -10.61 10.29
C MET A 304 -6.16 -11.34 11.01
N LEU A 305 -6.84 -12.27 10.33
CA LEU A 305 -7.92 -13.07 10.93
C LEU A 305 -7.44 -13.87 12.14
N PHE A 306 -6.23 -14.40 12.07
CA PHE A 306 -5.65 -15.22 13.13
C PHE A 306 -4.81 -14.43 14.14
N PHE A 307 -4.54 -13.14 13.91
CA PHE A 307 -3.73 -12.32 14.80
C PHE A 307 -4.25 -12.28 16.24
N PRO A 308 -5.58 -12.17 16.51
CA PRO A 308 -6.08 -12.14 17.89
C PRO A 308 -5.90 -13.45 18.68
N PHE A 309 -5.47 -14.53 18.02
CA PHE A 309 -5.14 -15.79 18.69
C PHE A 309 -3.68 -15.81 19.20
N LEU A 310 -2.84 -14.85 18.81
CA LEU A 310 -1.54 -14.63 19.42
C LEU A 310 -1.74 -14.07 20.83
N LYS A 311 -1.24 -14.76 21.85
CA LYS A 311 -1.33 -14.34 23.26
C LYS A 311 0.06 -14.28 23.87
N ALA A 312 0.26 -13.39 24.86
CA ALA A 312 1.41 -13.47 25.73
C ALA A 312 1.22 -14.59 26.78
N GLY A 313 1.77 -15.78 26.52
CA GLY A 313 1.99 -16.81 27.56
C GLY A 313 0.85 -17.82 27.83
N ALA A 314 1.24 -18.90 28.52
CA ALA A 314 0.49 -20.15 28.71
C ALA A 314 -0.61 -20.07 29.80
N GLY A 315 -1.84 -19.74 29.40
CA GLY A 315 -3.06 -19.97 30.18
C GLY A 315 -3.73 -21.31 29.85
N ARG A 316 -4.75 -21.71 30.63
CA ARG A 316 -5.58 -22.91 30.34
C ARG A 316 -6.27 -22.87 28.96
N ASP A 317 -6.45 -21.67 28.39
CA ASP A 317 -7.00 -21.46 27.04
C ASP A 317 -5.92 -21.42 25.94
N ALA A 318 -4.62 -21.48 26.28
CA ALA A 318 -3.54 -21.41 25.31
C ALA A 318 -3.51 -22.63 24.37
N THR A 319 -3.81 -23.82 24.91
CA THR A 319 -3.90 -25.07 24.12
C THR A 319 -5.07 -25.06 23.13
N ALA A 320 -6.17 -24.37 23.44
CA ALA A 320 -7.32 -24.27 22.56
C ALA A 320 -7.08 -23.29 21.39
N THR A 321 -6.23 -22.27 21.59
CA THR A 321 -5.91 -21.25 20.58
C THR A 321 -4.65 -21.56 19.78
N GLU A 322 -3.80 -22.49 20.25
CA GLU A 322 -2.55 -22.89 19.62
C GLU A 322 -2.68 -23.23 18.11
N PRO A 323 -3.68 -23.99 17.65
CA PRO A 323 -3.82 -24.30 16.22
C PRO A 323 -4.04 -23.05 15.36
N ASN A 324 -4.76 -22.05 15.89
CA ASN A 324 -5.03 -20.80 15.17
C ASN A 324 -3.83 -19.86 15.23
N ALA A 325 -3.07 -19.85 16.34
CA ALA A 325 -1.80 -19.15 16.41
C ALA A 325 -0.77 -19.72 15.40
N ALA A 326 -0.75 -21.05 15.22
CA ALA A 326 0.06 -21.70 14.19
C ALA A 326 -0.34 -21.26 12.77
N LYS A 327 -1.65 -21.15 12.47
CA LYS A 327 -2.14 -20.61 11.18
C LYS A 327 -1.73 -19.15 10.94
N CYS A 328 -1.69 -18.32 11.99
CA CYS A 328 -1.19 -16.95 11.91
C CYS A 328 0.30 -16.96 11.52
N ASN A 329 1.10 -17.76 12.22
CA ASN A 329 2.52 -17.94 11.97
C ASN A 329 2.83 -18.45 10.56
N GLU A 330 2.10 -19.47 10.09
CA GLU A 330 2.21 -19.99 8.73
C GLU A 330 1.93 -18.90 7.70
N SER A 331 0.86 -18.12 7.89
CA SER A 331 0.49 -17.06 6.97
C SER A 331 1.53 -15.93 6.94
N ALA A 332 2.05 -15.53 8.11
CA ALA A 332 3.13 -14.53 8.22
C ALA A 332 4.46 -15.03 7.62
N ALA A 333 4.74 -16.33 7.73
CA ALA A 333 5.88 -16.98 7.11
C ALA A 333 5.80 -16.89 5.58
N THR A 334 4.67 -17.26 4.99
CA THR A 334 4.47 -17.19 3.53
C THR A 334 4.47 -15.74 3.03
N VAL A 335 3.93 -14.78 3.79
CA VAL A 335 4.09 -13.35 3.48
C VAL A 335 5.57 -12.97 3.38
N SER A 336 6.39 -13.39 4.33
CA SER A 336 7.82 -13.06 4.35
C SER A 336 8.59 -13.75 3.22
N GLU A 337 8.17 -14.96 2.83
CA GLU A 337 8.67 -15.65 1.65
C GLU A 337 8.34 -14.89 0.35
N ILE A 338 7.10 -14.43 0.18
CA ILE A 338 6.70 -13.63 -0.98
C ILE A 338 7.53 -12.33 -1.06
N LEU A 339 7.74 -11.65 0.07
CA LEU A 339 8.59 -10.46 0.13
C LEU A 339 10.06 -10.76 -0.21
N ASN A 340 10.54 -11.95 0.14
CA ASN A 340 11.87 -12.41 -0.26
C ASN A 340 11.96 -12.64 -1.78
N TYR A 341 10.95 -13.24 -2.41
CA TYR A 341 10.89 -13.33 -3.88
C TYR A 341 10.82 -11.94 -4.52
N ALA A 342 10.03 -11.03 -3.96
CA ALA A 342 9.90 -9.66 -4.46
C ALA A 342 11.19 -8.83 -4.38
N THR A 343 12.14 -9.23 -3.51
CA THR A 343 13.46 -8.59 -3.39
C THR A 343 14.53 -9.30 -4.20
N SER A 344 14.40 -10.63 -4.37
CA SER A 344 15.44 -11.48 -4.97
C SER A 344 15.25 -11.75 -6.47
N LEU A 345 14.01 -11.71 -6.96
CA LEU A 345 13.68 -11.98 -8.36
C LEU A 345 13.40 -10.68 -9.12
N GLU A 346 14.08 -10.50 -10.25
CA GLU A 346 13.80 -9.39 -11.17
C GLU A 346 12.41 -9.55 -11.80
N ASN A 347 11.70 -8.44 -12.01
CA ASN A 347 10.32 -8.38 -12.50
C ASN A 347 9.26 -8.97 -11.54
N CYS A 348 9.61 -9.15 -10.27
CA CYS A 348 8.71 -9.51 -9.18
C CYS A 348 8.63 -8.42 -8.09
N GLU A 349 9.18 -7.23 -8.35
CA GLU A 349 9.33 -6.18 -7.35
C GLU A 349 7.97 -5.65 -6.87
N LEU A 350 7.74 -5.74 -5.56
CA LEU A 350 6.55 -5.22 -4.88
C LEU A 350 6.86 -3.89 -4.19
N ASP A 351 7.50 -2.95 -4.89
CA ASP A 351 7.95 -1.64 -4.36
C ASP A 351 6.79 -0.64 -4.16
N TYR A 352 5.73 -1.06 -3.48
CA TYR A 352 4.52 -0.28 -3.21
C TYR A 352 4.20 -0.28 -1.73
N PHE A 353 3.75 0.88 -1.20
CA PHE A 353 3.68 1.12 0.25
C PHE A 353 2.84 0.10 1.02
N ILE A 354 1.79 -0.47 0.41
CA ILE A 354 0.89 -1.40 1.08
C ILE A 354 1.63 -2.66 1.56
N TYR A 355 2.62 -3.11 0.79
CA TYR A 355 3.41 -4.29 1.16
C TYR A 355 4.35 -3.98 2.32
N GLY A 356 4.72 -2.70 2.52
CA GLY A 356 5.42 -2.26 3.72
C GLY A 356 4.55 -2.42 4.97
N HIS A 357 3.27 -2.06 4.92
CA HIS A 357 2.31 -2.34 6.01
C HIS A 357 2.19 -3.84 6.27
N ILE A 358 2.01 -4.63 5.21
CA ILE A 358 1.89 -6.10 5.31
C ILE A 358 3.15 -6.72 5.95
N ALA A 359 4.34 -6.23 5.59
CA ALA A 359 5.62 -6.63 6.16
C ALA A 359 5.75 -6.27 7.64
N VAL A 360 5.21 -5.12 8.06
CA VAL A 360 5.17 -4.72 9.48
C VAL A 360 4.27 -5.66 10.27
N VAL A 361 3.08 -5.99 9.76
CA VAL A 361 2.15 -6.92 10.43
C VAL A 361 2.79 -8.31 10.58
N SER A 362 3.41 -8.86 9.52
CA SER A 362 4.09 -10.15 9.61
C SER A 362 5.32 -10.09 10.53
N SER A 363 6.01 -8.96 10.61
CA SER A 363 7.11 -8.74 11.56
C SER A 363 6.64 -8.79 13.01
N CYS A 364 5.45 -8.26 13.33
CA CYS A 364 4.85 -8.40 14.67
C CYS A 364 4.57 -9.86 15.02
N VAL A 365 4.14 -10.67 14.05
CA VAL A 365 3.94 -12.12 14.24
C VAL A 365 5.29 -12.81 14.49
N HIS A 366 6.34 -12.51 13.73
CA HIS A 366 7.66 -13.11 14.00
C HIS A 366 8.25 -12.66 15.34
N LEU A 367 7.99 -11.42 15.77
CA LEU A 367 8.36 -10.95 17.11
C LEU A 367 7.62 -11.72 18.21
N HIS A 368 6.35 -12.10 18.00
CA HIS A 368 5.64 -13.01 18.91
C HIS A 368 6.42 -14.30 19.10
N SER A 369 6.77 -14.97 17.99
CA SER A 369 7.46 -16.25 18.02
C SER A 369 8.83 -16.13 18.69
N LEU A 370 9.56 -15.03 18.47
CA LEU A 370 10.85 -14.77 19.14
C LEU A 370 10.75 -14.57 20.65
N LEU A 371 9.59 -14.11 21.15
CA LEU A 371 9.39 -13.81 22.57
C LEU A 371 8.73 -14.96 23.33
N PHE A 372 7.93 -15.79 22.66
CA PHE A 372 7.06 -16.76 23.34
C PHE A 372 7.19 -18.20 22.84
N SER A 373 7.94 -18.49 21.76
CA SER A 373 8.20 -19.88 21.35
C SER A 373 9.38 -20.47 22.12
N ASP A 374 9.23 -21.73 22.53
CA ASP A 374 10.29 -22.54 23.14
C ASP A 374 11.05 -23.40 22.09
N ASP A 375 10.59 -23.43 20.83
CA ASP A 375 11.24 -24.20 19.76
C ASP A 375 12.39 -23.42 19.10
N LEU A 376 13.61 -23.95 19.24
CA LEU A 376 14.82 -23.39 18.64
C LEU A 376 14.73 -23.25 17.11
N SER A 377 14.02 -24.16 16.44
CA SER A 377 13.82 -24.09 14.98
C SER A 377 12.92 -22.91 14.61
N GLU A 378 11.78 -22.76 15.30
CA GLU A 378 10.89 -21.61 15.14
C GLU A 378 11.58 -20.28 15.43
N LEU A 379 12.38 -20.21 16.51
CA LEU A 379 13.15 -19.01 16.85
C LEU A 379 14.14 -18.63 15.73
N PHE A 380 14.86 -19.61 15.19
CA PHE A 380 15.79 -19.39 14.09
C PHE A 380 15.07 -18.88 12.84
N MET A 381 13.96 -19.52 12.46
CA MET A 381 13.18 -19.14 11.28
C MET A 381 12.51 -17.78 11.44
N ALA A 382 11.95 -17.46 12.61
CA ALA A 382 11.37 -16.17 12.91
C ALA A 382 12.40 -15.04 12.82
N ARG A 383 13.62 -15.26 13.35
CA ARG A 383 14.74 -14.32 13.23
C ARG A 383 15.09 -14.06 11.77
N GLN A 384 15.23 -15.11 10.96
CA GLN A 384 15.58 -14.94 9.54
C GLN A 384 14.50 -14.19 8.76
N ARG A 385 13.22 -14.53 8.97
CA ARG A 385 12.08 -13.87 8.31
C ARG A 385 11.95 -12.41 8.72
N LEU A 386 12.19 -12.09 9.98
CA LEU A 386 12.19 -10.71 10.47
C LEU A 386 13.22 -9.85 9.73
N ILE A 387 14.44 -10.38 9.53
CA ILE A 387 15.49 -9.69 8.80
C ILE A 387 15.12 -9.49 7.33
N LEU A 388 14.51 -10.50 6.68
CA LEU A 388 14.02 -10.38 5.31
C LEU A 388 12.95 -9.27 5.18
N ASN A 389 12.02 -9.19 6.13
CA ASN A 389 11.02 -8.14 6.16
C ASN A 389 11.66 -6.76 6.37
N PHE A 390 12.66 -6.63 7.26
CA PHE A 390 13.37 -5.37 7.49
C PHE A 390 14.17 -4.92 6.27
N LYS A 391 14.81 -5.84 5.56
CA LYS A 391 15.45 -5.59 4.26
C LYS A 391 14.46 -5.03 3.24
N PHE A 392 13.28 -5.64 3.14
CA PHE A 392 12.22 -5.14 2.27
C PHE A 392 11.73 -3.75 2.71
N LEU A 393 11.50 -3.53 4.00
CA LEU A 393 11.05 -2.24 4.53
C LEU A 393 12.03 -1.11 4.26
N MET A 394 13.35 -1.34 4.42
CA MET A 394 14.39 -0.35 4.07
C MET A 394 14.29 0.09 2.60
N ARG A 395 14.06 -0.88 1.70
CA ARG A 395 13.89 -0.61 0.27
C ARG A 395 12.66 0.23 0.00
N VAL A 396 11.49 -0.15 0.53
CA VAL A 396 10.22 0.55 0.23
C VAL A 396 10.15 1.92 0.93
N LYS A 397 10.74 2.07 2.12
CA LYS A 397 10.85 3.34 2.85
C LYS A 397 11.52 4.43 2.01
N SER A 398 12.54 4.08 1.22
CA SER A 398 13.23 5.05 0.35
C SER A 398 12.31 5.73 -0.68
N TYR A 399 11.19 5.10 -1.02
CA TYR A 399 10.25 5.59 -2.03
C TYR A 399 8.97 6.18 -1.43
N TRP A 400 8.50 5.67 -0.30
CA TRP A 400 7.13 5.92 0.19
C TRP A 400 7.13 6.46 1.64
N PRO A 401 6.88 7.77 1.86
CA PRO A 401 6.87 8.38 3.20
C PRO A 401 5.98 7.67 4.23
N ILE A 402 4.84 7.12 3.80
CA ILE A 402 3.93 6.39 4.71
C ILE A 402 4.57 5.18 5.39
N VAL A 403 5.64 4.60 4.82
CA VAL A 403 6.33 3.47 5.44
C VAL A 403 7.00 3.87 6.75
N ASP A 404 7.40 5.13 6.93
CA ASP A 404 7.91 5.63 8.21
C ASP A 404 6.88 5.54 9.32
N SER A 405 5.62 5.82 9.01
CA SER A 405 4.49 5.62 9.95
C SER A 405 4.35 4.13 10.31
N SER A 406 4.42 3.25 9.31
CA SER A 406 4.34 1.79 9.54
C SER A 406 5.49 1.28 10.42
N VAL A 407 6.72 1.71 10.18
CA VAL A 407 7.89 1.38 10.99
C VAL A 407 7.77 1.95 12.41
N SER A 408 7.28 3.18 12.55
CA SER A 408 7.05 3.79 13.86
C SER A 408 6.04 2.99 14.69
N ARG A 409 4.99 2.47 14.07
CA ARG A 409 4.03 1.58 14.74
C ARG A 409 4.67 0.26 15.18
N LEU A 410 5.54 -0.33 14.36
CA LEU A 410 6.31 -1.52 14.74
C LEU A 410 7.15 -1.26 15.99
N ARG A 411 7.78 -0.09 16.11
CA ARG A 411 8.50 0.30 17.33
C ARG A 411 7.58 0.38 18.54
N ILE A 412 6.42 1.02 18.42
CA ILE A 412 5.44 1.10 19.53
C ILE A 412 5.01 -0.30 19.96
N PHE A 413 4.77 -1.19 18.99
CA PHE A 413 4.45 -2.59 19.25
C PHE A 413 5.57 -3.29 20.02
N GLN A 414 6.82 -3.20 19.52
CA GLN A 414 7.99 -3.80 20.15
C GLN A 414 8.21 -3.29 21.59
N ASN A 415 8.07 -1.97 21.82
CA ASN A 415 8.18 -1.39 23.15
C ASN A 415 7.09 -1.92 24.09
N SER A 416 5.87 -2.13 23.57
CA SER A 416 4.78 -2.74 24.34
C SER A 416 5.12 -4.16 24.77
N CYS A 417 5.79 -4.94 23.90
CA CYS A 417 6.25 -6.28 24.26
C CYS A 417 7.27 -6.30 25.40
N ARG A 418 8.09 -5.26 25.53
CA ARG A 418 9.13 -5.16 26.56
C ARG A 418 8.59 -4.73 27.92
N ASN A 419 7.58 -3.87 27.93
CA ASN A 419 7.20 -3.14 29.14
C ASN A 419 6.41 -3.96 30.18
N SER A 420 6.11 -5.25 29.95
CA SER A 420 5.42 -6.22 30.85
C SER A 420 4.13 -5.78 31.57
N ILE A 421 3.67 -4.53 31.38
CA ILE A 421 2.52 -3.92 32.07
C ILE A 421 1.20 -4.36 31.40
N SER A 422 1.22 -4.76 30.13
CA SER A 422 0.06 -5.26 29.39
C SER A 422 0.48 -6.28 28.34
N ASP A 423 -0.37 -7.26 28.04
CA ASP A 423 -0.15 -8.17 26.91
C ASP A 423 -0.15 -7.36 25.59
N PRO A 424 0.98 -7.28 24.88
CA PRO A 424 1.11 -6.46 23.67
C PRO A 424 0.25 -6.97 22.50
N PHE A 425 -0.18 -8.22 22.53
CA PHE A 425 -1.04 -8.84 21.52
C PHE A 425 -2.53 -8.70 21.83
N VAL A 426 -2.89 -8.08 22.96
CA VAL A 426 -4.29 -7.72 23.23
C VAL A 426 -4.83 -6.89 22.08
N LEU A 427 -5.96 -7.34 21.52
CA LEU A 427 -6.67 -6.63 20.47
C LEU A 427 -7.48 -5.46 21.05
N ASP A 428 -6.77 -4.46 21.57
CA ASP A 428 -7.35 -3.17 21.92
C ASP A 428 -7.68 -2.34 20.66
N ASN A 429 -8.33 -1.19 20.85
CA ASN A 429 -8.66 -0.29 19.74
C ASN A 429 -7.40 0.13 18.95
N TRP A 430 -6.26 0.33 19.62
CA TRP A 430 -5.02 0.68 18.93
C TRP A 430 -4.53 -0.45 18.03
N MET A 431 -4.56 -1.70 18.51
CA MET A 431 -4.13 -2.89 17.76
C MET A 431 -5.03 -3.16 16.56
N ALA A 432 -6.36 -3.04 16.72
CA ALA A 432 -7.26 -3.24 15.60
C ALA A 432 -7.05 -2.18 14.52
N ARG A 433 -6.91 -0.90 14.91
CA ARG A 433 -6.56 0.17 13.96
C ARG A 433 -5.18 -0.05 13.33
N PHE A 434 -4.20 -0.51 14.11
CA PHE A 434 -2.89 -0.90 13.62
C PHE A 434 -2.98 -1.95 12.52
N LEU A 435 -3.75 -3.03 12.72
CA LEU A 435 -3.91 -4.09 11.72
C LEU A 435 -4.67 -3.61 10.47
N THR A 436 -5.76 -2.85 10.66
CA THR A 436 -6.71 -2.55 9.58
C THR A 436 -6.45 -1.23 8.82
N GLU A 437 -5.81 -0.24 9.44
CA GLU A 437 -5.58 1.09 8.82
C GLU A 437 -4.16 1.19 8.26
N HIS A 438 -3.95 0.81 7.01
CA HIS A 438 -2.62 0.73 6.37
C HIS A 438 -2.03 2.07 5.92
N SER A 439 -2.82 3.16 5.84
CA SER A 439 -2.36 4.50 5.45
C SER A 439 -2.63 5.61 6.47
N SER A 440 -3.17 5.28 7.65
CA SER A 440 -3.48 6.29 8.68
C SER A 440 -2.25 6.67 9.52
N SER A 441 -2.35 7.75 10.30
CA SER A 441 -1.41 8.03 11.38
C SER A 441 -2.07 7.63 12.69
N LEU A 442 -1.46 6.71 13.44
CA LEU A 442 -1.97 6.30 14.75
C LEU A 442 -1.22 7.05 15.85
N ALA A 443 -1.97 7.55 16.84
CA ALA A 443 -1.39 8.14 18.03
C ALA A 443 -0.68 7.07 18.90
N GLU A 444 0.00 7.51 19.95
CA GLU A 444 0.63 6.61 20.92
C GLU A 444 -0.38 5.62 21.51
N ARG A 445 0.07 4.38 21.71
CA ARG A 445 -0.74 3.34 22.35
C ARG A 445 -0.88 3.66 23.84
N GLN A 446 -2.06 4.13 24.24
CA GLN A 446 -2.36 4.38 25.64
C GLN A 446 -2.43 3.07 26.42
N ALA A 447 -1.80 3.00 27.60
CA ALA A 447 -1.90 1.86 28.49
C ALA A 447 -3.35 1.73 29.02
N LEU A 448 -3.88 0.51 29.10
CA LEU A 448 -5.19 0.25 29.71
C LEU A 448 -5.17 0.75 31.18
N GLY A 449 -5.75 1.92 31.42
CA GLY A 449 -5.79 2.57 32.74
C GLY A 449 -6.01 4.08 32.75
N SER A 450 -5.84 4.78 31.62
CA SER A 450 -5.96 6.26 31.56
C SER A 450 -7.27 6.78 30.94
N VAL A 451 -8.38 6.05 31.04
CA VAL A 451 -9.67 6.57 30.53
C VAL A 451 -10.27 7.53 31.56
N SER A 452 -9.92 8.83 31.45
CA SER A 452 -10.87 9.87 31.85
C SER A 452 -11.93 9.95 30.77
N SER A 453 -13.19 9.78 31.17
CA SER A 453 -14.37 9.86 30.31
C SER A 453 -14.41 11.14 29.48
N ASN A 454 -14.00 11.06 28.22
CA ASN A 454 -14.42 11.98 27.16
C ASN A 454 -14.67 11.17 25.89
N PHE A 455 -15.88 10.62 25.78
CA PHE A 455 -16.44 10.25 24.49
C PHE A 455 -16.69 11.54 23.70
N GLY A 456 -15.75 11.88 22.84
CA GLY A 456 -15.86 12.99 21.91
C GLY A 456 -14.80 12.82 20.83
N VAL A 457 -15.24 12.88 19.57
CA VAL A 457 -14.41 13.00 18.36
C VAL A 457 -13.04 13.57 18.69
N GLU A 458 -11.98 12.78 18.55
CA GLU A 458 -10.60 13.28 18.59
C GLU A 458 -10.46 14.31 17.46
N ARG A 459 -10.64 15.59 17.80
CA ARG A 459 -10.21 16.68 16.94
C ARG A 459 -8.69 16.55 16.86
N LEU A 460 -8.21 16.11 15.70
CA LEU A 460 -6.83 16.32 15.27
C LEU A 460 -6.52 17.80 15.47
N SER A 461 -5.72 18.08 16.50
CA SER A 461 -5.12 19.39 16.68
C SER A 461 -4.14 19.55 15.53
N THR A 462 -4.55 20.33 14.54
CA THR A 462 -3.60 20.92 13.60
C THR A 462 -2.67 21.83 14.41
N PRO A 463 -1.38 21.98 14.04
CA PRO A 463 -0.60 23.08 14.56
C PRO A 463 -1.21 24.36 13.98
N SER A 464 -2.12 24.97 14.72
CA SER A 464 -2.62 26.31 14.44
C SER A 464 -1.44 27.26 14.62
N ALA A 465 -0.99 27.85 13.51
CA ALA A 465 -0.13 29.02 13.56
C ALA A 465 -0.83 30.08 14.41
N GLU A 466 -0.26 30.40 15.57
CA GLU A 466 -0.72 31.48 16.44
C GLU A 466 -0.65 32.80 15.66
N TYR A 467 -1.82 33.29 15.24
CA TYR A 467 -2.01 34.69 14.87
C TYR A 467 -2.03 35.49 16.17
N SER A 468 -0.94 36.21 16.45
CA SER A 468 -0.92 37.24 17.48
C SER A 468 -1.43 38.56 16.90
N GLU A 469 -2.47 39.12 17.52
CA GLU A 469 -2.94 40.49 17.29
C GLU A 469 -1.90 41.52 17.71
N GLU A 470 -1.84 42.61 16.96
CA GLU A 470 -0.90 43.73 17.06
C GLU A 470 -0.98 44.50 18.38
N LEU A 471 0.18 44.98 18.85
CA LEU A 471 0.29 46.30 19.50
C LEU A 471 1.71 46.88 19.35
N SER A 472 1.83 47.82 18.41
CA SER A 472 2.63 49.06 18.41
C SER A 472 4.05 49.08 19.00
N GLY A 473 5.04 49.39 18.16
CA GLY A 473 6.29 50.05 18.57
C GLY A 473 7.48 49.78 17.65
N ASP A 474 7.85 50.76 16.83
CA ASP A 474 9.10 50.84 16.04
C ASP A 474 10.01 51.92 16.68
N PRO A 475 11.31 52.10 16.34
CA PRO A 475 12.35 51.19 15.83
C PRO A 475 13.63 51.24 16.73
N GLN A 476 14.60 50.31 16.54
CA GLN A 476 16.03 50.67 16.50
C GLN A 476 16.96 49.54 16.03
N SER A 477 17.58 49.80 14.87
CA SER A 477 18.94 49.47 14.41
C SER A 477 19.84 48.55 15.25
N SER A 478 20.40 47.51 14.62
CA SER A 478 21.87 47.34 14.51
C SER A 478 22.24 46.24 13.52
N GLU A 479 23.04 46.62 12.53
CA GLU A 479 23.86 45.76 11.67
C GLU A 479 24.77 44.83 12.49
N ILE A 480 25.11 43.64 11.96
CA ILE A 480 26.48 43.13 11.89
C ILE A 480 26.59 42.05 10.80
N LEU A 481 27.69 42.18 10.07
CA LEU A 481 28.12 41.53 8.83
C LEU A 481 28.85 40.18 9.08
N ASN A 482 28.77 39.31 8.06
CA ASN A 482 29.79 38.36 7.56
C ASN A 482 30.30 37.18 8.42
N SER A 483 30.17 35.96 7.89
CA SER A 483 31.28 35.31 7.15
C SER A 483 30.86 34.00 6.47
N LEU A 484 31.13 33.93 5.16
CA LEU A 484 31.10 32.72 4.33
C LEU A 484 32.34 31.85 4.56
N GLY A 485 32.17 30.52 4.48
CA GLY A 485 33.22 29.54 4.26
C GLY A 485 32.63 28.25 3.67
N PRO A 486 33.15 27.71 2.54
CA PRO A 486 32.51 26.62 1.81
C PRO A 486 32.96 25.25 2.34
N VAL A 487 32.03 24.31 2.48
CA VAL A 487 32.36 22.89 2.65
C VAL A 487 31.80 22.13 1.46
N ALA A 488 32.70 21.44 0.76
CA ALA A 488 32.42 20.62 -0.41
C ALA A 488 31.50 19.44 -0.04
N LEU A 489 30.47 19.25 -0.87
CA LEU A 489 29.57 18.09 -0.82
C LEU A 489 30.05 17.06 -1.84
N GLU A 490 30.62 15.95 -1.36
CA GLU A 490 30.79 14.72 -2.14
C GLU A 490 29.61 13.77 -1.84
N GLY A 491 29.01 13.23 -2.90
CA GLY A 491 27.77 12.45 -2.84
C GLY A 491 27.89 11.12 -2.10
N SER A 492 26.96 10.86 -1.18
CA SER A 492 26.95 9.67 -0.32
C SER A 492 25.72 8.74 -0.45
N GLN A 493 24.69 9.07 -1.23
CA GLN A 493 23.41 8.33 -1.12
C GLN A 493 23.39 6.91 -1.72
N SER A 494 24.26 6.58 -2.70
CA SER A 494 24.34 5.20 -3.21
C SER A 494 25.16 4.28 -2.31
N LYS A 495 26.08 4.82 -1.50
CA LYS A 495 26.90 4.04 -0.57
C LYS A 495 26.21 3.78 0.75
N GLU A 496 25.34 4.68 1.22
CA GLU A 496 24.63 4.52 2.48
C GLU A 496 23.65 3.34 2.46
N THR A 497 22.94 3.14 1.34
CA THR A 497 22.06 1.97 1.18
C THR A 497 22.87 0.68 1.09
N GLU A 498 23.92 0.58 0.27
CA GLU A 498 24.82 -0.60 0.21
C GLU A 498 25.47 -0.93 1.56
N ASN A 499 26.01 0.06 2.27
CA ASN A 499 26.53 -0.11 3.63
C ASN A 499 25.41 -0.55 4.60
N ALA A 500 24.17 -0.12 4.34
CA ALA A 500 23.03 -0.55 5.11
C ALA A 500 22.73 -2.06 4.91
N TRP A 501 22.73 -2.50 3.66
CA TRP A 501 22.53 -3.89 3.29
C TRP A 501 23.59 -4.83 3.91
N ASP A 502 24.84 -4.38 4.00
CA ASP A 502 25.94 -5.12 4.63
C ASP A 502 25.78 -5.23 6.15
N GLY A 503 25.31 -4.17 6.83
CA GLY A 503 25.06 -4.18 8.27
C GLY A 503 23.93 -5.12 8.71
N LEU A 504 22.80 -5.14 7.99
CA LEU A 504 21.71 -6.10 8.25
C LEU A 504 22.13 -7.54 7.94
N SER A 505 23.00 -7.74 6.94
CA SER A 505 23.52 -9.07 6.60
C SER A 505 24.56 -9.57 7.61
N TYR A 506 25.33 -8.67 8.24
CA TYR A 506 26.18 -9.01 9.37
C TYR A 506 25.35 -9.49 10.58
N LEU A 507 24.25 -8.81 10.91
CA LEU A 507 23.31 -9.21 11.96
C LEU A 507 22.69 -10.62 11.75
N MET A 508 22.62 -11.10 10.50
CA MET A 508 22.17 -12.46 10.19
C MET A 508 23.16 -13.55 10.63
N ASN A 509 24.46 -13.26 10.52
CA ASN A 509 25.52 -14.24 10.75
C ASN A 509 26.05 -14.21 12.19
N ASP A 510 25.78 -13.14 12.93
CA ASP A 510 26.20 -12.99 14.31
C ASP A 510 25.20 -13.64 15.28
N GLN A 511 25.43 -14.93 15.56
CA GLN A 511 24.66 -15.69 16.55
C GLN A 511 24.90 -15.22 18.01
N SER A 512 25.86 -14.32 18.25
CA SER A 512 26.11 -13.79 19.60
C SER A 512 25.12 -12.69 20.01
N ILE A 513 24.40 -12.10 19.05
CA ILE A 513 23.41 -11.05 19.31
C ILE A 513 22.09 -11.68 19.73
N THR A 514 21.55 -11.26 20.88
CA THR A 514 20.25 -11.74 21.38
C THR A 514 19.13 -11.36 20.40
N ASN A 515 18.04 -12.14 20.38
CA ASN A 515 16.89 -11.86 19.50
C ASN A 515 16.31 -10.45 19.75
N GLU A 516 16.34 -10.00 21.00
CA GLU A 516 15.94 -8.65 21.40
C GLU A 516 16.87 -7.58 20.85
N ALA A 517 18.18 -7.75 20.97
CA ALA A 517 19.17 -6.80 20.46
C ALA A 517 19.14 -6.74 18.93
N LEU A 518 18.83 -7.84 18.24
CA LEU A 518 18.65 -7.83 16.79
C LEU A 518 17.43 -7.01 16.38
N ALA A 519 16.28 -7.25 17.02
CA ALA A 519 15.05 -6.51 16.72
C ALA A 519 15.22 -5.01 16.99
N ASP A 520 15.85 -4.64 18.11
CA ASP A 520 16.18 -3.25 18.42
C ASP A 520 17.09 -2.63 17.37
N ASN A 521 18.24 -3.24 17.10
CA ASN A 521 19.22 -2.67 16.17
C ASN A 521 18.64 -2.48 14.77
N ALA A 522 17.80 -3.41 14.32
CA ALA A 522 17.18 -3.31 13.01
C ALA A 522 16.03 -2.29 12.95
N ILE A 523 15.24 -2.13 14.03
CA ILE A 523 14.20 -1.09 14.10
C ILE A 523 14.83 0.30 14.28
N ASP A 524 15.88 0.42 15.10
CA ASP A 524 16.71 1.64 15.22
C ASP A 524 17.21 2.07 13.83
N TRP A 525 17.64 1.10 13.04
CA TRP A 525 18.09 1.33 11.68
C TRP A 525 16.99 1.76 10.73
N LEU A 526 15.83 1.11 10.78
CA LEU A 526 14.65 1.49 10.00
C LEU A 526 14.16 2.91 10.35
N LEU A 527 14.45 3.40 11.56
CA LEU A 527 14.06 4.74 12.02
C LEU A 527 15.13 5.81 11.81
N LYS A 528 16.33 5.45 11.34
CA LYS A 528 17.33 6.44 10.92
C LYS A 528 16.94 7.02 9.56
N ASP A 529 17.30 8.28 9.37
CA ASP A 529 17.02 9.08 8.16
C ASP A 529 17.92 8.69 6.98
#